data_AF-A0A2V6EU97-F1
#
_entry.id   AF-A0A2V6EU97-F1
#
_cell.length_a   1.000
_cell.length_b   1.000
_cell.length_c   1.000
_cell.angle_alpha   90.00
_cell.angle_beta   90.00
_cell.angle_gamma   90.00
#
_symmetry.space_group_name_H-M   'P 1'
#
loop_
_entity.id
_entity.type
_entity.pdbx_description
1 polymer ?
#
loop_
_entity_poly.entity_id
_entity_poly.type
_entity_poly.pdbx_seq_one_letter_code
_entity_poly.pdbx_strand_id
1 'polypeptide(L)'
;MNAKGLSCMLVASCLFLAGAVSSRAQKPASSSAKPLVLDYRFFKTEVEPVFLNKRPGHARCVVCHTANHVAFHLVPLPPGGTTWNEAQSRRNFELVQKAVDFDNLEKSALLRHPLAQQAGGDPTHGGGKHFESQDNPEWLILKAWVFGAKEK
;
A
#
# COMPACT_ATOMS: atom_id res chain seq x y z
N MET A 1 -4.03 86.42 -27.07
CA MET A 1 -3.41 86.90 -28.33
C MET A 1 -1.91 86.62 -28.24
N ASN A 2 -1.38 85.85 -29.21
CA ASN A 2 0.05 85.71 -29.58
C ASN A 2 0.98 85.03 -28.55
N ALA A 3 1.95 84.18 -28.86
CA ALA A 3 2.43 83.57 -30.10
C ALA A 3 3.27 82.30 -29.75
N LYS A 4 3.59 81.55 -30.80
CA LYS A 4 4.27 80.24 -30.89
C LYS A 4 5.77 80.26 -30.52
N GLY A 5 6.29 79.07 -30.19
CA GLY A 5 7.71 78.67 -30.32
C GLY A 5 7.86 77.20 -29.88
N LEU A 6 7.66 76.21 -30.76
CA LEU A 6 8.62 75.53 -31.65
C LEU A 6 9.76 74.74 -30.95
N SER A 7 9.49 73.44 -30.78
CA SER A 7 10.32 72.24 -31.00
C SER A 7 11.73 72.11 -30.41
N CYS A 8 11.97 71.01 -29.68
CA CYS A 8 13.03 70.05 -30.04
C CYS A 8 12.73 68.68 -29.41
N MET A 9 12.25 67.74 -30.23
CA MET A 9 12.23 66.30 -29.94
C MET A 9 13.66 65.78 -30.03
N LEU A 10 14.15 65.04 -29.02
CA LEU A 10 15.07 63.92 -29.22
C LEU A 10 14.87 62.89 -28.11
N VAL A 11 14.35 61.73 -28.50
CA VAL A 11 14.16 60.54 -27.67
C VAL A 11 15.43 59.70 -27.81
N ALA A 12 16.09 59.36 -26.70
CA ALA A 12 17.17 58.38 -26.67
C ALA A 12 16.65 57.11 -25.96
N SER A 13 16.25 56.11 -26.75
CA SER A 13 15.90 54.78 -26.28
C SER A 13 17.17 53.95 -26.06
N CYS A 14 17.40 53.50 -24.83
CA CYS A 14 18.40 52.48 -24.51
C CYS A 14 17.86 51.10 -24.89
N LEU A 15 18.41 50.48 -25.94
CA LEU A 15 18.18 49.08 -26.27
C LEU A 15 18.91 48.17 -25.27
N PHE A 16 18.15 47.47 -24.42
CA PHE A 16 18.66 46.33 -23.66
C PHE A 16 18.64 45.09 -24.54
N LEU A 17 19.82 44.57 -24.90
CA LEU A 17 19.99 43.25 -25.52
C LEU A 17 19.84 42.17 -24.45
N ALA A 18 18.64 41.59 -24.33
CA ALA A 18 18.41 40.41 -23.51
C ALA A 18 18.90 39.15 -24.24
N GLY A 19 19.97 38.53 -23.72
CA GLY A 19 20.44 37.22 -24.16
C GLY A 19 19.44 36.12 -23.77
N ALA A 20 18.93 35.38 -24.75
CA ALA A 20 18.04 34.25 -24.52
C ALA A 20 18.84 33.04 -23.99
N VAL A 21 18.78 32.80 -22.68
CA VAL A 21 19.24 31.54 -22.08
C VAL A 21 18.19 30.47 -22.39
N SER A 22 18.54 29.54 -23.28
CA SER A 22 17.67 28.43 -23.66
C SER A 22 17.67 27.37 -22.55
N SER A 23 16.72 27.46 -21.63
CA SER A 23 16.48 26.43 -20.61
C SER A 23 15.88 25.19 -21.28
N ARG A 24 16.72 24.19 -21.58
CA ARG A 24 16.27 22.88 -22.02
C ARG A 24 15.60 22.18 -20.83
N ALA A 25 14.27 22.16 -20.83
CA ALA A 25 13.49 21.37 -19.88
C ALA A 25 13.84 19.88 -20.03
N GLN A 26 14.66 19.34 -19.13
CA GLN A 26 14.81 17.90 -18.98
C GLN A 26 13.51 17.36 -18.37
N LYS A 27 12.72 16.64 -19.19
CA LYS A 27 11.66 15.79 -18.68
C LYS A 27 12.27 14.82 -17.66
N PRO A 28 11.73 14.69 -16.45
CA PRO A 28 12.21 13.68 -15.51
C PRO A 28 12.02 12.31 -16.16
N ALA A 29 13.11 11.56 -16.28
CA ALA A 29 13.05 10.17 -16.68
C ALA A 29 12.22 9.43 -15.63
N SER A 30 11.08 8.86 -16.03
CA SER A 30 10.34 7.92 -15.20
C SER A 30 11.24 6.72 -14.95
N SER A 31 11.89 6.68 -13.78
CA SER A 31 12.49 5.46 -13.26
C SER A 31 11.39 4.41 -13.21
N SER A 32 11.48 3.40 -14.07
CA SER A 32 10.62 2.21 -13.96
C SER A 32 10.96 1.55 -12.62
N ALA A 33 10.14 1.81 -11.60
CA ALA A 33 10.21 1.08 -10.35
C ALA A 33 9.96 -0.40 -10.68
N LYS A 34 10.84 -1.29 -10.20
CA LYS A 34 10.63 -2.73 -10.33
C LYS A 34 9.29 -3.08 -9.65
N PRO A 35 8.42 -3.90 -10.26
CA PRO A 35 7.19 -4.33 -9.62
C PRO A 35 7.46 -4.93 -8.24
N LEU A 36 6.64 -4.57 -7.25
CA LEU A 36 6.71 -5.14 -5.92
C LEU A 36 6.43 -6.65 -6.00
N VAL A 37 7.34 -7.45 -5.44
CA VAL A 37 7.17 -8.91 -5.33
C VAL A 37 7.22 -9.25 -3.85
N LEU A 38 6.14 -9.86 -3.37
CA LEU A 38 5.99 -10.28 -1.99
C LEU A 38 6.86 -11.51 -1.70
N ASP A 39 7.38 -11.60 -0.48
CA ASP A 39 8.32 -12.64 -0.09
C ASP A 39 7.60 -13.86 0.50
N TYR A 40 7.82 -15.03 -0.08
CA TYR A 40 7.19 -16.28 0.37
C TYR A 40 7.72 -16.74 1.73
N ARG A 41 9.02 -16.53 2.00
CA ARG A 41 9.64 -17.01 3.23
C ARG A 41 9.07 -16.25 4.42
N PHE A 42 9.08 -14.91 4.35
CA PHE A 42 8.43 -14.02 5.31
C PHE A 42 6.94 -14.32 5.47
N PHE A 43 6.23 -14.58 4.36
CA PHE A 43 4.83 -14.98 4.43
C PHE A 43 4.65 -16.22 5.31
N LYS A 44 5.40 -17.28 5.04
CA LYS A 44 5.25 -18.56 5.73
C LYS A 44 5.68 -18.46 7.20
N THR A 45 6.74 -17.71 7.51
CA THR A 45 7.32 -17.63 8.85
C THR A 45 6.61 -16.63 9.76
N GLU A 46 6.16 -15.49 9.22
CA GLU A 46 5.62 -14.39 10.01
C GLU A 46 4.11 -14.19 9.79
N VAL A 47 3.64 -14.17 8.53
CA VAL A 47 2.24 -13.85 8.20
C VAL A 47 1.31 -15.03 8.45
N GLU A 48 1.69 -16.23 8.01
CA GLU A 48 0.84 -17.42 8.08
C GLU A 48 0.43 -17.77 9.53
N PRO A 49 1.32 -17.68 10.55
CA PRO A 49 0.93 -17.84 11.95
C PRO A 49 -0.16 -16.87 12.44
N VAL A 50 -0.23 -15.64 11.91
CA VAL A 50 -1.27 -14.66 12.30
C VAL A 50 -2.68 -15.21 12.07
N PHE A 51 -2.87 -16.02 11.03
CA PHE A 51 -4.16 -16.65 10.72
C PHE A 51 -4.53 -17.80 11.66
N LEU A 52 -3.54 -18.36 12.36
CA LEU A 52 -3.66 -19.49 13.29
C LEU A 52 -3.70 -19.06 14.75
N ASN A 53 -3.27 -17.85 15.07
CA ASN A 53 -3.24 -17.38 16.45
C ASN A 53 -4.66 -17.19 17.01
N LYS A 54 -4.90 -17.76 18.19
CA LYS A 54 -6.13 -17.56 18.96
C LYS A 54 -5.98 -16.30 19.81
N ARG A 55 -6.98 -15.43 19.76
CA ARG A 55 -7.03 -14.18 20.53
C ARG A 55 -8.23 -14.24 21.49
N PRO A 56 -8.14 -13.67 22.70
CA PRO A 56 -9.29 -13.54 23.59
C PRO A 56 -10.46 -12.88 22.86
N GLY A 57 -11.67 -13.43 22.99
CA GLY A 57 -12.87 -12.89 22.33
C GLY A 57 -13.00 -13.15 20.83
N HIS A 58 -11.98 -13.66 20.13
CA HIS A 58 -12.03 -13.88 18.67
C HIS A 58 -11.86 -15.34 18.26
N ALA A 59 -12.58 -15.79 17.24
CA ALA A 59 -12.22 -17.01 16.52
C ALA A 59 -10.83 -16.87 15.86
N ARG A 60 -10.18 -17.97 15.50
CA ARG A 60 -8.99 -17.89 14.64
C ARG A 60 -9.44 -17.56 13.22
N CYS A 61 -8.65 -16.80 12.47
CA CYS A 61 -9.00 -16.43 11.08
C CYS A 61 -9.28 -17.67 10.23
N VAL A 62 -8.43 -18.71 10.36
CA VAL A 62 -8.57 -19.98 9.63
C VAL A 62 -9.93 -20.67 9.82
N VAL A 63 -10.60 -20.49 10.97
CA VAL A 63 -11.89 -21.15 11.24
C VAL A 63 -12.98 -20.68 10.28
N CYS A 64 -13.05 -19.37 10.03
CA CYS A 64 -14.07 -18.80 9.14
C CYS A 64 -13.61 -18.79 7.67
N HIS A 65 -12.31 -18.55 7.44
CA HIS A 65 -11.77 -18.41 6.08
C HIS A 65 -11.47 -19.73 5.37
N THR A 66 -11.75 -20.88 5.99
CA THR A 66 -11.68 -22.21 5.33
C THR A 66 -13.04 -22.80 4.96
N ALA A 67 -14.13 -22.40 5.63
CA ALA A 67 -15.42 -23.08 5.55
C ALA A 67 -16.56 -22.27 4.90
N ASN A 68 -16.51 -20.93 4.93
CA ASN A 68 -17.74 -20.12 4.86
C ASN A 68 -18.05 -19.45 3.51
N HIS A 69 -17.58 -19.98 2.37
CA HIS A 69 -17.78 -19.35 1.04
C HIS A 69 -17.44 -17.83 1.01
N VAL A 70 -16.46 -17.43 1.83
CA VAL A 70 -15.98 -16.05 1.90
C VAL A 70 -14.98 -15.79 0.78
N ALA A 71 -14.96 -14.56 0.26
CA ALA A 71 -14.08 -14.19 -0.85
C ALA A 71 -12.58 -14.39 -0.54
N PHE A 72 -12.16 -14.07 0.69
CA PHE A 72 -10.82 -14.39 1.19
C PHE A 72 -10.81 -15.81 1.74
N HIS A 73 -10.11 -16.72 1.06
CA HIS A 73 -10.07 -18.14 1.41
C HIS A 73 -8.66 -18.57 1.82
N LEU A 74 -8.58 -19.39 2.87
CA LEU A 74 -7.39 -20.11 3.31
C LEU A 74 -7.60 -21.60 3.08
N VAL A 75 -6.54 -22.31 2.74
CA VAL A 75 -6.56 -23.76 2.58
C VAL A 75 -6.89 -24.42 3.93
N PRO A 76 -7.72 -25.47 4.00
CA PRO A 76 -7.93 -26.22 5.24
C PRO A 76 -6.63 -26.79 5.80
N LEU A 77 -6.50 -26.80 7.14
CA LEU A 77 -5.40 -27.50 7.81
C LEU A 77 -5.47 -29.01 7.51
N PRO A 78 -4.33 -29.72 7.44
CA PRO A 78 -4.34 -31.17 7.30
C PRO A 78 -5.00 -31.82 8.53
N PRO A 79 -5.59 -33.01 8.40
CA PRO A 79 -6.22 -33.70 9.53
C PRO A 79 -5.27 -33.84 10.73
N GLY A 80 -5.68 -33.37 11.90
CA GLY A 80 -4.86 -33.36 13.12
C GLY A 80 -3.70 -32.35 13.13
N GLY A 81 -3.50 -31.59 12.05
CA GLY A 81 -2.44 -30.59 11.94
C GLY A 81 -2.75 -29.30 12.70
N THR A 82 -1.72 -28.73 13.31
CA THR A 82 -1.76 -27.39 13.93
C THR A 82 -1.25 -26.30 12.99
N THR A 83 -0.64 -26.67 11.86
CA THR A 83 -0.12 -25.78 10.83
C THR A 83 -0.27 -26.41 9.43
N TRP A 84 0.01 -25.63 8.39
CA TRP A 84 0.00 -26.07 6.99
C TRP A 84 1.31 -26.75 6.59
N ASN A 85 1.22 -27.69 5.64
CA ASN A 85 2.41 -28.21 4.96
C ASN A 85 2.89 -27.27 3.84
N GLU A 86 4.08 -27.51 3.31
CA GLU A 86 4.70 -26.66 2.28
C GLU A 86 3.78 -26.37 1.07
N ALA A 87 3.11 -27.39 0.53
CA ALA A 87 2.21 -27.23 -0.61
C ALA A 87 1.00 -26.35 -0.26
N GLN A 88 0.43 -26.54 0.94
CA GLN A 88 -0.67 -25.74 1.44
C GLN A 88 -0.24 -24.28 1.72
N SER A 89 0.94 -24.07 2.31
CA SER A 89 1.46 -22.72 2.55
C SER A 89 1.72 -21.97 1.24
N ARG A 90 2.24 -22.63 0.19
CA ARG A 90 2.38 -22.02 -1.15
C ARG A 90 1.03 -21.61 -1.72
N ARG A 91 0.02 -22.46 -1.54
CA ARG A 91 -1.33 -22.14 -2.00
C ARG A 91 -1.93 -20.98 -1.21
N ASN A 92 -1.73 -20.93 0.11
CA ASN A 92 -2.14 -19.78 0.92
C ASN A 92 -1.42 -18.50 0.47
N PHE A 93 -0.12 -18.56 0.16
CA PHE A 93 0.61 -17.41 -0.36
C PHE A 93 -0.04 -16.83 -1.63
N GLU A 94 -0.43 -17.67 -2.59
CA GLU A 94 -1.15 -17.23 -3.80
C GLU A 94 -2.53 -16.62 -3.50
N LEU A 95 -3.27 -17.21 -2.55
CA LEU A 95 -4.60 -16.74 -2.17
C LEU A 95 -4.54 -15.42 -1.42
N VAL A 96 -3.57 -15.27 -0.50
CA VAL A 96 -3.45 -14.10 0.36
C VAL A 96 -2.93 -12.89 -0.40
N GLN A 97 -2.09 -13.08 -1.42
CA GLN A 97 -1.68 -12.00 -2.32
C GLN A 97 -2.86 -11.28 -2.99
N LYS A 98 -3.99 -11.97 -3.20
CA LYS A 98 -5.18 -11.33 -3.80
C LYS A 98 -5.87 -10.33 -2.87
N ALA A 99 -5.54 -10.35 -1.57
CA ALA A 99 -6.02 -9.37 -0.61
C ALA A 99 -5.09 -8.14 -0.51
N VAL A 100 -4.04 -8.09 -1.33
CA VAL A 100 -3.11 -6.96 -1.44
C VAL A 100 -3.47 -6.12 -2.67
N ASP A 101 -3.65 -4.82 -2.44
CA ASP A 101 -3.84 -3.85 -3.51
C ASP A 101 -2.46 -3.28 -3.88
N PHE A 102 -1.87 -3.79 -4.97
CA PHE A 102 -0.54 -3.37 -5.42
C PHE A 102 -0.49 -1.94 -5.97
N ASP A 103 -1.64 -1.35 -6.31
CA ASP A 103 -1.74 0.06 -6.72
C ASP A 103 -1.87 0.98 -5.49
N ASN A 104 -2.42 0.47 -4.37
CA ASN A 104 -2.51 1.19 -3.12
C ASN A 104 -2.41 0.29 -1.88
N LEU A 105 -1.17 0.07 -1.43
CA LEU A 105 -0.86 -0.87 -0.33
C LEU A 105 -1.63 -0.59 0.96
N GLU A 106 -1.79 0.68 1.37
CA GLU A 106 -2.54 1.06 2.58
C GLU A 106 -4.04 0.74 2.47
N LYS A 107 -4.58 0.58 1.26
CA LYS A 107 -5.97 0.19 1.02
C LYS A 107 -6.18 -1.32 0.92
N SER A 108 -5.12 -2.12 1.01
CA SER A 108 -5.18 -3.57 0.97
C SER A 108 -6.22 -4.12 1.96
N ALA A 109 -7.11 -4.98 1.47
CA ALA A 109 -8.12 -5.66 2.27
C ALA A 109 -7.49 -6.41 3.45
N LEU A 110 -6.31 -7.01 3.23
CA LEU A 110 -5.54 -7.71 4.26
C LEU A 110 -5.22 -6.83 5.49
N LEU A 111 -5.06 -5.51 5.31
CA LEU A 111 -4.78 -4.57 6.39
C LEU A 111 -6.04 -3.96 6.98
N ARG A 112 -7.05 -3.68 6.14
CA ARG A 112 -8.23 -2.90 6.54
C ARG A 112 -9.36 -3.72 7.12
N HIS A 113 -9.60 -4.92 6.61
CA HIS A 113 -10.74 -5.72 7.03
C HIS A 113 -10.66 -6.20 8.49
N PRO A 114 -9.50 -6.71 8.98
CA PRO A 114 -9.38 -7.16 10.37
C PRO A 114 -9.12 -6.02 11.36
N LEU A 115 -8.88 -4.79 10.91
CA LEU A 115 -8.60 -3.63 11.78
C LEU A 115 -9.90 -2.94 12.20
N ALA A 116 -9.98 -2.51 13.46
CA ALA A 116 -11.10 -1.76 13.99
C ALA A 116 -11.34 -0.46 13.18
N GLN A 117 -12.61 -0.08 13.00
CA GLN A 117 -12.97 1.11 12.22
C GLN A 117 -12.34 2.38 12.80
N GLN A 118 -12.28 2.51 14.12
CA GLN A 118 -11.67 3.66 14.81
C GLN A 118 -10.15 3.76 14.57
N ALA A 119 -9.50 2.65 14.21
CA ALA A 119 -8.09 2.61 13.85
C ALA A 119 -7.83 2.71 12.33
N GLY A 120 -8.86 3.04 11.53
CA GLY A 120 -8.77 3.17 10.08
C GLY A 120 -9.15 1.93 9.28
N GLY A 121 -9.79 0.95 9.94
CA GLY A 121 -10.35 -0.23 9.28
C GLY A 121 -11.43 0.08 8.25
N ASP A 122 -11.81 -0.92 7.45
CA ASP A 122 -12.93 -0.80 6.52
C ASP A 122 -14.29 -0.82 7.27
N PRO A 123 -15.08 0.28 7.21
CA PRO A 123 -16.39 0.36 7.85
C PRO A 123 -17.46 -0.48 7.14
N THR A 124 -17.24 -0.86 5.89
CA THR A 124 -18.21 -1.63 5.09
C THR A 124 -18.03 -3.15 5.24
N HIS A 125 -16.91 -3.58 5.84
CA HIS A 125 -16.63 -4.99 6.07
C HIS A 125 -17.25 -5.48 7.38
N GLY A 126 -18.34 -6.24 7.27
CA GLY A 126 -19.08 -6.80 8.41
C GLY A 126 -18.42 -8.00 9.13
N GLY A 127 -17.22 -8.42 8.72
CA GLY A 127 -16.43 -9.43 9.42
C GLY A 127 -15.87 -8.93 10.76
N GLY A 128 -15.41 -9.86 11.60
CA GLY A 128 -14.83 -9.53 12.90
C GLY A 128 -13.61 -8.62 12.79
N LYS A 129 -13.48 -7.66 13.71
CA LYS A 129 -12.28 -6.83 13.86
C LYS A 129 -11.38 -7.50 14.90
N HIS A 130 -10.18 -7.89 14.49
CA HIS A 130 -9.22 -8.63 15.30
C HIS A 130 -8.13 -7.73 15.90
N PHE A 131 -7.95 -6.52 15.37
CA PHE A 131 -6.92 -5.58 15.80
C PHE A 131 -7.55 -4.23 16.13
N GLU A 132 -7.34 -3.74 17.35
CA GLU A 132 -7.89 -2.46 17.82
C GLU A 132 -7.02 -1.25 17.42
N SER A 133 -5.77 -1.47 17.01
CA SER A 133 -4.84 -0.40 16.64
C SER A 133 -3.83 -0.85 15.57
N GLN A 134 -3.24 0.13 14.89
CA GLN A 134 -2.12 -0.08 13.95
C GLN A 134 -0.78 -0.35 14.67
N ASP A 135 -0.74 -0.22 15.99
CA ASP A 135 0.41 -0.59 16.82
C ASP A 135 0.35 -2.08 17.24
N ASN A 136 -0.72 -2.80 16.89
CA ASN A 136 -0.82 -4.22 17.19
C ASN A 136 0.31 -4.99 16.49
N PRO A 137 1.08 -5.82 17.22
CA PRO A 137 2.26 -6.47 16.66
C PRO A 137 1.94 -7.41 15.49
N GLU A 138 0.80 -8.11 15.53
CA GLU A 138 0.41 -9.00 14.43
C GLU A 138 -0.11 -8.21 13.22
N TRP A 139 -0.80 -7.10 13.44
CA TRP A 139 -1.17 -6.20 12.34
C TRP A 139 0.08 -5.61 11.67
N LEU A 140 1.10 -5.24 12.46
CA LEU A 140 2.38 -4.76 11.94
C LEU A 140 3.11 -5.81 11.12
N ILE A 141 3.01 -7.10 11.45
CA ILE A 141 3.53 -8.20 10.61
C ILE A 141 2.84 -8.21 9.25
N LEU A 142 1.50 -8.13 9.22
CA LEU A 142 0.75 -8.05 7.97
C LEU A 142 1.17 -6.83 7.14
N LYS A 143 1.27 -5.67 7.78
CA LYS A 143 1.71 -4.43 7.14
C LYS A 143 3.12 -4.55 6.58
N ALA A 144 4.07 -5.06 7.36
CA ALA A 144 5.44 -5.23 6.91
C ALA A 144 5.50 -6.08 5.63
N TRP A 145 4.79 -7.21 5.59
CA TRP A 145 4.75 -8.06 4.41
C TRP A 145 4.10 -7.36 3.21
N VAL A 146 2.94 -6.71 3.38
CA VAL A 146 2.27 -5.93 2.33
C VAL A 146 3.18 -4.85 1.75
N PHE A 147 4.04 -4.26 2.58
CA PHE A 147 5.03 -3.25 2.20
C PHE A 147 6.35 -3.83 1.66
N GLY A 148 6.42 -5.14 1.44
CA GLY A 148 7.55 -5.80 0.79
C GLY A 148 8.68 -6.21 1.74
N ALA A 149 8.41 -6.32 3.04
CA ALA A 149 9.36 -6.92 3.96
C ALA A 149 9.72 -8.34 3.51
N LYS A 150 10.99 -8.68 3.73
CA LYS A 150 11.56 -9.97 3.41
C LYS A 150 12.19 -10.55 4.66
N GLU A 151 12.24 -11.87 4.74
CA GLU A 151 13.03 -12.51 5.77
C GLU A 151 14.52 -12.19 5.52
N LYS A 152 15.27 -11.95 6.61
CA LYS A 152 16.69 -11.61 6.55
C LYS A 152 17.56 -12.83 6.32
#